data_AF-A0A2V8SMS5-F1
#
_entry.id   AF-A0A2V8SMS5-F1
#
_cell.length_a   1.000
_cell.length_b   1.000
_cell.length_c   1.000
_cell.angle_alpha   90.00
_cell.angle_beta   90.00
_cell.angle_gamma   90.00
#
_symmetry.space_group_name_H-M   'P 1'
#
loop_
_entity.id
_entity.type
_entity.pdbx_description
1 polymer ?
#
loop_
_entity_poly.entity_id
_entity_poly.type
_entity_poly.pdbx_seq_one_letter_code
_entity_poly.pdbx_strand_id
1 'polypeptide(L)'
;MARATEEPGVEEMKDVESPPHTEARGATETTDAREAPTEEETFEEEQYEVAPDIPDDETAVVVKRRPLYRRPAFLLAAAVVLLVAVIFGLRYWAYARTHETTDDAFIDGHIVQVSPKVSGYVAKVYVTDNQQVKEGDLVAELDARDYDARLEAARAALAAGLARGREAQAGVSLTRATTRANVQQSSSG
;
A
#
# COMPACT_ATOMS: atom_id res chain seq x y z
N MET A 1 -6.13 -49.15 44.40
CA MET A 1 -7.46 -49.11 43.74
C MET A 1 -7.47 -47.82 42.91
N ALA A 2 -6.95 -47.72 41.68
CA ALA A 2 -7.22 -48.40 40.39
C ALA A 2 -8.48 -47.85 39.66
N ARG A 3 -8.26 -47.50 38.36
CA ARG A 3 -9.11 -46.92 37.27
C ARG A 3 -9.09 -45.39 37.16
N ALA A 4 -8.55 -44.71 36.13
CA ALA A 4 -8.31 -44.97 34.68
C ALA A 4 -9.57 -45.25 33.84
N THR A 5 -9.59 -44.72 32.61
CA THR A 5 -10.55 -44.75 31.46
C THR A 5 -11.43 -43.49 31.34
N GLU A 6 -11.64 -42.79 30.21
CA GLU A 6 -11.17 -42.82 28.81
C GLU A 6 -11.84 -41.60 28.12
N GLU A 7 -11.11 -40.78 27.37
CA GLU A 7 -11.62 -40.16 26.11
C GLU A 7 -11.42 -41.21 24.99
N PRO A 8 -12.06 -41.19 23.79
CA PRO A 8 -12.60 -40.03 23.07
C PRO A 8 -13.94 -40.27 22.31
N GLY A 9 -14.54 -39.22 21.76
CA GLY A 9 -15.74 -39.31 20.92
C GLY A 9 -15.78 -38.22 19.85
N VAL A 10 -15.16 -38.50 18.71
CA VAL A 10 -15.30 -37.77 17.45
C VAL A 10 -16.31 -38.57 16.60
N GLU A 11 -17.45 -37.96 16.27
CA GLU A 11 -18.36 -38.35 15.17
C GLU A 11 -18.60 -37.05 14.39
N GLU A 12 -18.03 -36.84 13.20
CA GLU A 12 -18.35 -37.48 11.91
C GLU A 12 -19.83 -37.32 11.52
N MET A 13 -20.15 -36.24 10.80
CA MET A 13 -21.19 -36.26 9.78
C MET A 13 -20.92 -35.22 8.68
N LYS A 14 -20.61 -35.76 7.50
CA LYS A 14 -21.24 -35.48 6.20
C LYS A 14 -20.74 -34.30 5.37
N ASP A 15 -19.86 -34.66 4.43
CA ASP A 15 -20.10 -34.61 2.98
C ASP A 15 -20.57 -33.27 2.39
N VAL A 16 -19.61 -32.44 1.94
CA VAL A 16 -19.75 -31.61 0.74
C VAL A 16 -18.47 -31.76 -0.07
N GLU A 17 -18.28 -32.95 -0.64
CA GLU A 17 -17.33 -33.18 -1.72
C GLU A 17 -18.00 -32.77 -3.03
N SER A 18 -17.64 -31.59 -3.54
CA SER A 18 -18.03 -31.15 -4.87
C SER A 18 -17.06 -31.78 -5.88
N PRO A 19 -17.53 -32.57 -6.86
CA PRO A 19 -16.64 -33.30 -7.76
C PRO A 19 -15.90 -32.38 -8.75
N PRO A 20 -14.72 -32.79 -9.24
CA PRO A 20 -13.91 -32.02 -10.16
C PRO A 20 -14.54 -31.93 -11.55
N HIS A 21 -14.44 -30.76 -12.18
CA HIS A 21 -14.78 -30.62 -13.60
C HIS A 21 -13.85 -31.48 -14.45
N THR A 22 -14.45 -32.53 -15.02
CA THR A 22 -13.88 -33.50 -15.95
C THR A 22 -13.38 -32.82 -17.23
N GLU A 23 -12.07 -32.91 -17.48
CA GLU A 23 -11.51 -32.98 -18.83
C GLU A 23 -11.97 -34.28 -19.49
N ALA A 24 -12.68 -34.18 -20.62
CA ALA A 24 -12.68 -35.15 -21.72
C ALA A 24 -13.70 -34.74 -22.79
N ARG A 25 -13.23 -34.25 -23.94
CA ARG A 25 -13.96 -34.39 -25.21
C ARG A 25 -13.02 -34.98 -26.25
N GLY A 26 -13.45 -36.12 -26.78
CA GLY A 26 -12.71 -36.99 -27.67
C GLY A 26 -12.58 -36.48 -29.11
N ALA A 27 -11.79 -37.25 -29.85
CA ALA A 27 -11.40 -37.08 -31.23
C ALA A 27 -12.41 -37.66 -32.24
N THR A 28 -12.13 -37.41 -33.54
CA THR A 28 -12.61 -38.09 -34.79
C THR A 28 -14.08 -37.80 -35.19
N GLU A 29 -14.51 -37.64 -36.45
CA GLU A 29 -14.11 -38.07 -37.80
C GLU A 29 -14.91 -37.19 -38.80
N THR A 30 -14.31 -36.68 -39.89
CA THR A 30 -14.49 -37.13 -41.30
C THR A 30 -15.72 -36.61 -42.07
N THR A 31 -15.41 -35.98 -43.22
CA THR A 31 -16.16 -35.92 -44.50
C THR A 31 -17.54 -35.27 -44.55
N ASP A 32 -17.60 -34.14 -45.26
CA ASP A 32 -18.59 -34.00 -46.33
C ASP A 32 -17.92 -33.31 -47.54
N ALA A 33 -17.70 -34.09 -48.58
CA ALA A 33 -17.35 -33.66 -49.90
C ALA A 33 -18.61 -33.78 -50.76
N ARG A 34 -19.01 -32.69 -51.41
CA ARG A 34 -20.01 -32.71 -52.48
C ARG A 34 -19.57 -31.68 -53.54
N GLU A 35 -18.83 -32.12 -54.56
CA GLU A 35 -19.31 -32.69 -55.84
C GLU A 35 -19.38 -31.59 -56.93
N ALA A 36 -18.29 -31.45 -57.68
CA ALA A 36 -18.34 -31.08 -59.11
C ALA A 36 -18.70 -32.36 -59.89
N PRO A 37 -19.30 -32.32 -61.10
CA PRO A 37 -18.52 -32.19 -62.36
C PRO A 37 -19.30 -31.55 -63.55
N THR A 38 -18.63 -30.83 -64.46
CA THR A 38 -18.22 -31.25 -65.84
C THR A 38 -19.29 -31.02 -66.92
N GLU A 39 -18.89 -30.41 -68.03
CA GLU A 39 -19.15 -30.80 -69.43
C GLU A 39 -18.58 -29.67 -70.32
N GLU A 40 -17.37 -29.85 -70.89
CA GLU A 40 -17.02 -30.59 -72.12
C GLU A 40 -16.93 -29.65 -73.33
N GLU A 41 -15.75 -29.68 -73.94
CA GLU A 41 -15.36 -28.94 -75.15
C GLU A 41 -16.10 -29.47 -76.38
N THR A 42 -16.39 -28.62 -77.36
CA THR A 42 -16.20 -28.96 -78.78
C THR A 42 -15.97 -27.69 -79.59
N PHE A 43 -14.89 -27.71 -80.37
CA PHE A 43 -14.44 -26.70 -81.32
C PHE A 43 -15.20 -26.86 -82.65
N GLU A 44 -15.55 -25.75 -83.32
CA GLU A 44 -15.65 -25.72 -84.79
C GLU A 44 -15.02 -24.44 -85.35
N GLU A 45 -14.42 -24.62 -86.52
CA GLU A 45 -13.48 -23.75 -87.25
C GLU A 45 -14.11 -22.43 -87.74
N GLU A 46 -13.28 -21.41 -88.01
CA GLU A 46 -13.15 -20.88 -89.38
C GLU A 46 -12.06 -19.80 -89.51
N GLN A 47 -11.15 -20.10 -90.42
CA GLN A 47 -10.54 -19.21 -91.41
C GLN A 47 -9.58 -18.09 -90.98
N TYR A 48 -8.32 -18.40 -91.24
CA TYR A 48 -7.22 -17.49 -91.53
C TYR A 48 -7.51 -16.69 -92.81
N GLU A 49 -7.37 -15.37 -92.76
CA GLU A 49 -7.06 -14.55 -93.92
C GLU A 49 -5.62 -14.04 -93.78
N VAL A 50 -4.74 -14.51 -94.68
CA VAL A 50 -3.34 -14.08 -94.82
C VAL A 50 -3.28 -12.95 -95.85
N ALA A 51 -2.59 -11.84 -95.51
CA ALA A 51 -1.51 -11.19 -96.30
C ALA A 51 -1.43 -9.65 -96.08
N PRO A 52 -0.30 -8.98 -96.38
CA PRO A 52 1.09 -9.25 -95.96
C PRO A 52 1.90 -7.97 -95.53
N ASP A 53 3.17 -8.19 -95.14
CA ASP A 53 4.35 -7.28 -95.15
C ASP A 53 4.54 -6.12 -94.12
N ILE A 54 5.19 -6.46 -92.99
CA ILE A 54 6.55 -6.05 -92.52
C ILE A 54 7.06 -4.65 -92.99
N PRO A 55 7.59 -3.76 -92.10
CA PRO A 55 8.75 -4.10 -91.29
C PRO A 55 8.82 -3.65 -89.82
N ASP A 56 9.65 -4.44 -89.14
CA ASP A 56 10.30 -4.23 -87.85
C ASP A 56 10.79 -2.78 -87.67
N ASP A 57 10.53 -2.18 -86.50
CA ASP A 57 11.56 -1.86 -85.49
C ASP A 57 11.00 -0.99 -84.35
N GLU A 58 11.55 -1.17 -83.14
CA GLU A 58 11.70 -0.18 -82.05
C GLU A 58 10.44 0.52 -81.46
N THR A 59 10.10 0.52 -80.15
CA THR A 59 10.84 0.28 -78.91
C THR A 59 9.82 0.14 -77.76
N ALA A 60 9.85 -0.97 -77.02
CA ALA A 60 9.18 -1.05 -75.72
C ALA A 60 9.97 -0.20 -74.70
N VAL A 61 9.41 0.93 -74.27
CA VAL A 61 10.04 1.80 -73.27
C VAL A 61 9.97 1.13 -71.90
N VAL A 62 10.98 0.31 -71.58
CA VAL A 62 11.21 -0.17 -70.21
C VAL A 62 11.61 1.03 -69.35
N VAL A 63 10.69 1.56 -68.55
CA VAL A 63 11.01 2.59 -67.56
C VAL A 63 11.88 1.95 -66.48
N LYS A 64 13.21 2.05 -66.66
CA LYS A 64 14.22 1.66 -65.67
C LYS A 64 14.05 2.55 -64.44
N ARG A 65 13.34 2.04 -63.41
CA ARG A 65 13.24 2.72 -62.11
C ARG A 65 14.65 2.86 -61.53
N ARG A 66 15.15 4.10 -61.50
CA ARG A 66 16.45 4.41 -60.89
C ARG A 66 16.39 4.07 -59.39
N PRO A 67 17.42 3.45 -58.80
CA PRO A 67 17.38 3.07 -57.40
C PRO A 67 17.31 4.33 -56.53
N LEU A 68 16.42 4.35 -55.53
CA LEU A 68 16.15 5.52 -54.68
C LEU A 68 17.42 6.12 -54.04
N TYR A 69 18.48 5.30 -53.86
CA TYR A 69 19.77 5.69 -53.30
C TYR A 69 20.59 6.68 -54.14
N ARG A 70 20.19 6.99 -55.38
CA ARG A 70 20.88 7.98 -56.24
C ARG A 70 20.24 9.37 -56.24
N ARG A 71 19.19 9.60 -55.43
CA ARG A 71 18.59 10.93 -55.27
C ARG A 71 19.24 11.64 -54.08
N PRO A 72 19.83 12.84 -54.26
CA PRO A 72 20.47 13.57 -53.16
C PRO A 72 19.48 13.91 -52.03
N ALA A 73 18.19 14.08 -52.36
CA ALA A 73 17.12 14.27 -51.38
C ALA A 73 16.90 13.05 -50.46
N PHE A 74 17.07 11.82 -50.97
CA PHE A 74 16.96 10.61 -50.16
C PHE A 74 18.17 10.47 -49.22
N LEU A 75 19.37 10.77 -49.70
CA LEU A 75 20.58 10.80 -48.88
C LEU A 75 20.49 11.88 -47.78
N LEU A 76 19.94 13.05 -48.10
CA LEU A 76 19.73 14.13 -47.13
C LEU A 76 18.69 13.76 -46.08
N ALA A 77 17.56 13.17 -46.48
CA ALA A 77 16.56 12.66 -45.54
C ALA A 77 17.14 11.57 -44.64
N ALA A 78 17.90 10.62 -45.19
CA ALA A 78 18.58 9.58 -44.42
C ALA A 78 19.61 10.18 -43.43
N ALA A 79 20.37 11.19 -43.84
CA ALA A 79 21.32 11.88 -42.98
C ALA A 79 20.62 12.61 -41.82
N VAL A 80 19.48 13.26 -42.08
CA VAL A 80 18.68 13.92 -41.03
C VAL A 80 18.12 12.90 -40.04
N VAL A 81 17.56 11.79 -40.53
CA VAL A 81 17.05 10.72 -39.66
C VAL A 81 18.18 10.13 -38.79
N LEU A 82 19.35 9.89 -39.38
CA LEU A 82 20.51 9.40 -38.66
C LEU A 82 20.99 10.42 -37.61
N LEU A 83 21.04 11.71 -37.94
CA LEU A 83 21.39 12.78 -37.01
C LEU A 83 20.42 12.82 -35.82
N VAL A 84 19.11 12.76 -36.07
CA VAL A 84 18.08 12.73 -35.02
C VAL A 84 18.25 11.49 -34.14
N ALA A 85 18.42 10.31 -34.74
CA ALA A 85 18.66 9.08 -34.00
C ALA A 85 19.91 9.15 -33.11
N VAL A 86 21.00 9.75 -33.59
CA VAL A 86 22.22 9.97 -32.81
C VAL A 86 21.96 10.95 -31.66
N ILE A 87 21.27 12.06 -31.89
CA ILE A 87 20.97 13.05 -30.83
C ILE A 87 20.11 12.43 -29.72
N PHE A 88 19.04 11.73 -30.09
CA PHE A 88 18.17 11.05 -29.14
C PHE A 88 18.88 9.90 -28.43
N GLY A 89 19.68 9.11 -29.16
CA GLY A 89 20.49 8.04 -28.60
C GLY A 89 21.52 8.55 -27.58
N LEU A 90 22.22 9.65 -27.90
CA LEU A 90 23.17 10.29 -26.98
C LEU A 90 22.46 10.87 -25.75
N ARG A 91 21.29 11.48 -25.92
CA ARG A 91 20.49 11.99 -24.79
C ARG A 91 20.00 10.87 -23.88
N TYR A 92 19.45 9.81 -24.48
CA TYR A 92 18.98 8.65 -23.73
C TYR A 92 20.13 7.98 -22.99
N TRP A 93 21.28 7.80 -23.65
CA TRP A 93 22.47 7.25 -23.03
C TRP A 93 22.97 8.11 -21.87
N ALA A 94 23.03 9.43 -22.05
CA ALA A 94 23.42 10.36 -20.98
C ALA A 94 22.44 10.34 -19.80
N TYR A 95 21.14 10.22 -20.06
CA TYR A 95 20.11 10.12 -19.03
C TYR A 95 20.21 8.79 -18.27
N ALA A 96 20.27 7.66 -18.97
CA ALA A 96 20.40 6.32 -18.40
C ALA A 96 21.70 6.14 -17.60
N ARG A 97 22.76 6.90 -17.91
CA ARG A 97 24.02 6.88 -17.15
C ARG A 97 23.99 7.70 -15.86
N THR A 98 23.06 8.65 -15.74
CA THR A 98 23.05 9.65 -14.66
C THR A 98 21.86 9.51 -13.72
N HIS A 99 20.82 8.77 -14.12
CA HIS A 99 19.61 8.60 -13.34
C HIS A 99 19.34 7.10 -13.16
N GLU A 100 19.57 6.63 -11.94
CA GLU A 100 19.17 5.30 -11.51
C GLU A 100 17.77 5.41 -10.90
N THR A 101 16.77 4.95 -11.63
CA THR A 101 15.41 4.82 -11.11
C THR A 101 15.35 3.55 -10.28
N THR A 102 15.37 3.71 -8.96
CA THR A 102 15.07 2.62 -8.02
C THR A 102 13.71 2.87 -7.41
N ASP A 103 12.85 1.86 -7.42
CA ASP A 103 11.56 1.91 -6.71
C ASP A 103 11.73 1.61 -5.21
N ASP A 104 12.91 1.14 -4.81
CA ASP A 104 13.24 0.81 -3.42
C ASP A 104 13.85 2.03 -2.71
N ALA A 105 12.99 2.96 -2.33
CA ALA A 105 13.36 4.09 -1.48
C ALA A 105 12.77 3.88 -0.07
N PHE A 106 13.61 3.50 0.88
CA PHE A 106 13.24 3.47 2.29
C PHE A 106 13.55 4.82 2.94
N ILE A 107 12.59 5.34 3.69
CA ILE A 107 12.76 6.56 4.47
C ILE A 107 13.24 6.13 5.86
N ASP A 108 14.44 6.57 6.23
CA ASP A 108 14.92 6.42 7.61
C ASP A 108 14.20 7.44 8.51
N GLY A 109 13.67 6.96 9.63
CA GLY A 109 12.80 7.73 10.51
C GLY A 109 12.99 7.31 11.96
N HIS A 110 13.10 8.29 12.85
CA HIS A 110 13.19 8.03 14.28
C HIS A 110 11.78 7.80 14.81
N ILE A 111 11.45 6.56 15.14
CA ILE A 111 10.17 6.19 15.73
C ILE A 111 10.34 6.13 17.25
N VAL A 112 9.61 6.97 17.97
CA VAL A 112 9.55 6.95 19.43
C VAL A 112 8.14 6.64 19.88
N GLN A 113 8.00 5.73 20.83
CA GLN A 113 6.72 5.43 21.44
C GLN A 113 6.44 6.43 22.56
N VAL A 114 5.28 7.08 22.50
CA VAL A 114 4.82 8.02 23.52
C VAL A 114 3.83 7.31 24.43
N SER A 115 4.12 7.29 25.73
CA SER A 115 3.29 6.64 26.75
C SER A 115 3.04 7.59 27.92
N PRO A 116 1.84 7.59 28.52
CA PRO A 116 1.59 8.37 29.72
C PRO A 116 2.39 7.82 30.90
N LYS A 117 2.84 8.72 31.79
CA LYS A 117 3.52 8.35 33.04
C LYS A 117 2.59 7.72 34.09
N VAL A 118 1.29 7.87 33.90
CA VAL A 118 0.26 7.43 34.83
C VAL A 118 -0.73 6.53 34.10
N SER A 119 -1.24 5.51 34.78
CA SER A 119 -2.26 4.62 34.22
C SER A 119 -3.62 5.28 34.25
N GLY A 120 -4.39 5.22 33.17
CA GLY A 120 -5.72 5.81 33.13
C GLY A 120 -6.45 5.45 31.86
N TYR A 121 -7.75 5.76 31.84
CA TYR A 121 -8.56 5.62 30.64
C TYR A 121 -8.37 6.86 29.76
N VAL A 122 -8.29 6.65 28.45
CA VAL A 122 -8.25 7.75 27.48
C VAL A 122 -9.65 8.34 27.37
N ALA A 123 -9.78 9.62 27.69
CA ALA A 123 -11.03 10.38 27.54
C ALA A 123 -11.22 10.82 26.09
N LYS A 124 -10.14 11.32 25.46
CA LYS A 124 -10.18 11.82 24.08
C LYS A 124 -8.82 11.74 23.40
N VAL A 125 -8.83 11.51 22.10
CA VAL A 125 -7.66 11.61 21.22
C VAL A 125 -7.88 12.82 20.31
N TYR A 126 -6.86 13.68 20.19
CA TYR A 126 -6.93 14.95 19.47
C TYR A 126 -6.21 14.92 18.12
N VAL A 127 -5.46 13.86 17.87
CA VAL A 127 -4.69 13.68 16.64
C VAL A 127 -5.28 12.60 15.75
N THR A 128 -4.95 12.67 14.47
CA THR A 128 -5.25 11.63 13.49
C THR A 128 -3.96 10.99 12.99
N ASP A 129 -4.07 9.83 12.34
CA ASP A 129 -2.93 9.14 11.77
C ASP A 129 -2.15 10.02 10.78
N ASN A 130 -0.82 9.90 10.79
CA ASN A 130 0.11 10.66 9.95
C ASN A 130 0.00 12.19 10.07
N GLN A 131 -0.64 12.70 11.13
CA GLN A 131 -0.69 14.14 11.39
C GLN A 131 0.66 14.64 11.89
N GLN A 132 1.10 15.78 11.35
CA GLN A 132 2.28 16.47 11.86
C GLN A 132 1.95 17.17 13.18
N VAL A 133 2.66 16.80 14.25
CA VAL A 133 2.53 17.39 15.59
C VAL A 133 3.80 18.12 15.99
N LYS A 134 3.68 19.13 16.84
CA LYS A 134 4.80 19.89 17.41
C LYS A 134 5.01 19.51 18.87
N GLU A 135 6.15 19.91 19.40
CA GLU A 135 6.43 19.76 20.83
C GLU A 135 5.40 20.53 21.66
N GLY A 136 4.82 19.84 22.64
CA GLY A 136 3.81 20.41 23.54
C GLY A 136 2.36 20.26 23.05
N ASP A 137 2.14 19.73 21.85
CA ASP A 137 0.78 19.50 21.36
C ASP A 137 0.06 18.41 22.18
N LEU A 138 -1.23 18.65 22.45
CA LEU A 138 -2.07 17.68 23.15
C LEU A 138 -2.47 16.57 22.18
N VAL A 139 -1.93 15.38 22.40
CA VAL A 139 -2.18 14.19 21.57
C VAL A 139 -3.38 13.40 22.06
N ALA A 140 -3.43 13.16 23.37
CA ALA A 140 -4.50 12.44 24.04
C ALA A 140 -4.68 12.96 25.47
N GLU A 141 -5.91 12.88 25.96
CA GLU A 141 -6.31 13.28 27.30
C GLU A 141 -6.78 12.06 28.08
N LEU A 142 -6.32 11.94 29.33
CA LEU A 142 -6.72 10.88 30.26
C LEU A 142 -7.83 11.39 31.17
N ASP A 143 -8.74 10.50 31.55
CA ASP A 143 -9.81 10.79 32.51
C ASP A 143 -9.22 11.07 33.91
N ALA A 144 -9.48 12.27 34.42
CA ALA A 144 -8.95 12.77 35.68
C ALA A 144 -9.82 12.43 36.92
N ARG A 145 -11.02 11.86 36.76
CA ARG A 145 -11.99 11.75 37.88
C ARG A 145 -11.47 10.99 39.10
N ASP A 146 -10.77 9.87 38.88
CA ASP A 146 -10.16 9.10 39.99
C ASP A 146 -9.03 9.90 40.66
N TYR A 147 -8.23 10.60 39.86
CA TYR A 147 -7.13 11.43 40.34
C TYR A 147 -7.63 12.62 41.16
N ASP A 148 -8.72 13.27 40.72
CA ASP A 148 -9.35 14.36 41.43
C ASP A 148 -9.94 13.89 42.76
N ALA A 149 -10.65 12.77 42.78
CA ALA A 149 -11.18 12.18 44.01
C ALA A 149 -10.06 11.84 45.02
N ARG A 150 -8.94 11.29 44.54
CA ARG A 150 -7.77 10.99 45.38
C ARG A 150 -7.08 12.26 45.89
N LEU A 151 -7.01 13.29 45.06
CA LEU A 151 -6.47 14.60 45.44
C LEU A 151 -7.33 15.26 46.52
N GLU A 152 -8.65 15.22 46.38
CA GLU A 152 -9.59 15.73 47.37
C GLU A 152 -9.50 14.96 48.70
N ALA A 153 -9.43 13.62 48.65
CA ALA A 153 -9.23 12.79 49.83
C ALA A 153 -7.92 13.13 50.55
N ALA A 154 -6.82 13.34 49.81
CA ALA A 154 -5.54 13.73 50.38
C ALA A 154 -5.58 15.13 51.01
N ARG A 155 -6.27 16.09 50.37
CA ARG A 155 -6.48 17.44 50.92
C ARG A 155 -7.32 17.40 52.20
N ALA A 156 -8.37 16.58 52.23
CA ALA A 156 -9.20 16.39 53.42
C ALA A 156 -8.40 15.76 54.57
N ALA A 157 -7.56 14.76 54.28
CA ALA A 157 -6.66 14.15 55.25
C ALA A 157 -5.64 15.16 55.82
N LEU A 158 -5.08 16.02 54.96
CA LEU A 158 -4.20 17.10 55.38
C LEU A 158 -4.92 18.10 56.30
N ALA A 159 -6.12 18.53 55.94
CA ALA A 159 -6.92 19.45 56.75
C ALA A 159 -7.26 18.85 58.13
N ALA A 160 -7.65 17.57 58.17
CA ALA A 160 -7.89 16.85 59.41
C ALA A 160 -6.61 16.75 60.28
N GLY A 161 -5.46 16.50 59.66
CA GLY A 161 -4.16 16.47 60.34
C GLY A 161 -3.80 17.83 60.96
N LEU A 162 -3.99 18.91 60.21
CA LEU A 162 -3.76 20.28 60.72
C LEU A 162 -4.71 20.62 61.88
N ALA A 163 -5.98 20.23 61.79
CA ALA A 163 -6.95 20.42 62.86
C ALA A 163 -6.51 19.70 64.15
N ARG A 164 -6.13 18.42 64.05
CA ARG A 164 -5.58 17.65 65.18
C ARG A 164 -4.31 18.28 65.76
N GLY A 165 -3.42 18.79 64.91
CA GLY A 165 -2.22 19.50 65.34
C GLY A 165 -2.54 20.76 66.14
N ARG A 166 -3.51 21.56 65.69
CA ARG A 166 -3.99 22.75 66.42
C ARG A 166 -4.65 22.38 67.74
N GLU A 167 -5.46 21.34 67.75
CA GLU A 167 -6.09 20.81 68.97
C GLU A 167 -5.04 20.36 69.99
N ALA A 168 -4.02 19.60 69.55
CA ALA A 168 -2.93 19.17 70.40
C ALA A 168 -2.14 20.37 70.98
N GLN A 169 -1.85 21.39 70.16
CA GLN A 169 -1.19 22.62 70.63
C GLN A 169 -2.05 23.40 71.64
N ALA A 170 -3.36 23.48 71.39
CA ALA A 170 -4.30 24.09 72.32
C ALA A 170 -4.33 23.32 73.66
N GLY A 171 -4.36 21.99 73.62
CA GLY A 171 -4.30 21.13 74.81
C GLY A 171 -3.01 21.30 75.62
N VAL A 172 -1.85 21.40 74.96
CA VAL A 172 -0.56 21.68 75.62
C VAL A 172 -0.57 23.08 76.27
N SER A 173 -1.12 24.08 75.58
CA SER A 173 -1.22 25.46 76.08
C SER A 173 -2.10 25.55 77.32
N LEU A 174 -3.25 24.88 77.29
CA LEU A 174 -4.16 24.77 78.43
C LEU A 174 -3.49 24.09 79.63
N THR A 175 -2.86 22.93 79.40
CA THR A 175 -2.16 22.15 80.45
C THR A 175 -1.04 22.96 81.10
N ARG A 176 -0.29 23.73 80.29
CA ARG A 176 0.76 24.62 80.79
C ARG A 176 0.17 25.76 81.65
N ALA A 177 -0.93 26.36 81.21
CA ALA A 177 -1.59 27.44 81.94
C ALA A 177 -2.13 26.95 83.30
N THR A 178 -2.79 25.79 83.34
CA THR A 178 -3.31 25.20 84.60
C THR A 178 -2.19 24.79 85.55
N THR A 179 -1.11 24.19 85.05
CA THR A 179 0.05 23.81 85.87
C THR A 179 0.70 25.03 86.53
N ARG A 180 0.88 26.13 85.79
CA ARG A 180 1.42 27.39 86.34
C ARG A 180 0.53 27.97 87.44
N ALA A 181 -0.79 27.97 87.22
CA ALA A 181 -1.74 28.45 88.22
C ALA A 181 -1.64 27.64 89.53
N ASN A 182 -1.56 26.31 89.43
CA ASN A 182 -1.42 25.42 90.60
C ASN A 182 -0.11 25.66 91.38
N VAL A 183 1.01 25.87 90.68
CA VAL A 183 2.30 26.17 91.32
C VAL A 183 2.25 27.51 92.06
N GLN A 184 1.64 28.55 91.45
CA GLN A 184 1.50 29.86 92.07
C GLN A 184 0.69 29.79 93.37
N GLN A 185 -0.43 29.07 93.36
CA GLN A 185 -1.29 28.89 94.54
C GLN A 185 -0.56 28.16 95.68
N SER A 186 0.27 27.16 95.36
CA SER A 186 1.05 26.42 96.36
C SER A 186 2.18 27.25 96.98
N SER A 187 2.69 28.27 96.28
CA SER A 187 3.75 29.14 96.79
C SER A 187 3.24 30.28 97.68
N SER A 188 1.92 30.50 97.73
CA SER A 188 1.27 31.60 98.44
C SER A 188 0.55 31.22 99.73
N GLY A 189 0.57 29.94 100.12
CA GLY A 189 0.03 29.43 101.38
C GLY A 189 1.16 28.90 102.27
#